data_AF-A0A1F7WHX5-F1
#
_entry.id   AF-A0A1F7WHX5-F1
#
_cell.length_a   1.000
_cell.length_b   1.000
_cell.length_c   1.000
_cell.angle_alpha   90.00
_cell.angle_beta   90.00
_cell.angle_gamma   90.00
#
_symmetry.space_group_name_H-M   'P 1'
#
loop_
_entity.id
_entity.type
_entity.pdbx_description
1 polymer ?
#
loop_
_entity_poly.entity_id
_entity_poly.type
_entity_poly.pdbx_seq_one_letter_code
_entity_poly.pdbx_strand_id
1 'polypeptide(L)'
;MHIGIDISPIIYETGVSWYVYHLVKNLLLLDKANDYILFGGSLRRYSDFKKKTVGFRGSFRTRFLPLPPTLLGFMWNTLHTLPVESLVGPVDVFHSSDWTQPPTKSFKVTTIHDLTPIKYPELSHPRIVSVHTSRFKWIKKEADAVIVPSQSTKKDLLELDISESKIFVIPEATDPMMKPAGREEVQKLKRRYRISGKFLLAVGIAERKNIERVIEAFERVRAGQDLRLVIVGEQRVYIEPSRGVIFVGHVPFHELPAFYTGAEAFIYPSLYEGFGLPILEAYACGTPVVTSNLSSMPEIAR
;
A
#
# COMPACT_ATOMS: atom_id res chain seq x y z
N MET A 1 -19.26 15.87 -13.97
CA MET A 1 -17.86 16.04 -14.47
C MET A 1 -17.39 14.74 -15.09
N HIS A 2 -16.40 14.83 -15.97
CA HIS A 2 -15.63 13.70 -16.48
C HIS A 2 -14.37 13.51 -15.63
N ILE A 3 -14.30 12.40 -14.90
CA ILE A 3 -13.21 12.13 -13.95
C ILE A 3 -12.36 10.97 -14.48
N GLY A 4 -11.09 11.26 -14.79
CA GLY A 4 -10.10 10.25 -15.13
C GLY A 4 -9.38 9.72 -13.89
N ILE A 5 -9.22 8.40 -13.76
CA ILE A 5 -8.47 7.77 -12.66
C ILE A 5 -7.46 6.79 -13.24
N ASP A 6 -6.19 6.93 -12.87
CA ASP A 6 -5.16 5.93 -13.20
C ASP A 6 -5.26 4.72 -12.27
N ILE A 7 -5.81 3.64 -12.79
CA ILE A 7 -5.94 2.34 -12.13
C ILE A 7 -4.82 1.37 -12.49
N SER A 8 -3.72 1.83 -13.11
CA SER A 8 -2.56 0.98 -13.42
C SER A 8 -2.07 0.13 -12.24
N PRO A 9 -2.11 0.59 -10.97
CA PRO A 9 -1.67 -0.22 -9.84
C PRO A 9 -2.49 -1.47 -9.55
N ILE A 10 -3.78 -1.57 -9.93
CA ILE A 10 -4.70 -2.60 -9.41
C ILE A 10 -4.32 -4.04 -9.73
N ILE A 11 -3.43 -4.24 -10.70
CA ILE A 11 -2.98 -5.56 -11.13
C ILE A 11 -1.84 -6.11 -10.26
N TYR A 12 -1.14 -5.29 -9.47
CA TYR A 12 0.07 -5.73 -8.74
C TYR A 12 -0.18 -6.36 -7.37
N GLU A 13 -1.43 -6.36 -6.89
CA GLU A 13 -1.85 -6.99 -5.62
C GLU A 13 -1.04 -6.53 -4.40
N THR A 14 -0.58 -5.27 -4.41
CA THR A 14 0.07 -4.61 -3.27
C THR A 14 -0.95 -3.82 -2.44
N GLY A 15 -0.53 -3.23 -1.31
CA GLY A 15 -1.38 -2.31 -0.53
C GLY A 15 -1.96 -1.17 -1.37
N VAL A 16 -1.12 -0.52 -2.18
CA VAL A 16 -1.56 0.52 -3.14
C VAL A 16 -2.54 -0.04 -4.17
N SER A 17 -2.32 -1.25 -4.67
CA SER A 17 -3.25 -1.91 -5.61
C SER A 17 -4.64 -2.08 -4.99
N TRP A 18 -4.71 -2.57 -3.75
CA TRP A 18 -5.97 -2.77 -3.04
C TRP A 18 -6.65 -1.46 -2.66
N TYR A 19 -5.88 -0.44 -2.24
CA TYR A 19 -6.39 0.90 -2.02
C TYR A 19 -7.10 1.43 -3.28
N VAL A 20 -6.40 1.44 -4.43
CA VAL A 20 -6.97 1.98 -5.68
C VAL A 20 -8.19 1.16 -6.11
N TYR A 21 -8.12 -0.17 -5.98
CA TYR A 21 -9.25 -1.04 -6.29
C TYR A 21 -10.48 -0.71 -5.46
N HIS A 22 -10.34 -0.60 -4.14
CA HIS A 22 -11.47 -0.30 -3.24
C HIS A 22 -11.94 1.14 -3.34
N LEU A 23 -11.04 2.10 -3.54
CA LEU A 23 -11.39 3.48 -3.80
C LEU A 23 -12.31 3.56 -5.01
N VAL A 24 -11.89 3.03 -6.16
CA VAL A 24 -12.66 3.10 -7.41
C VAL A 24 -13.95 2.30 -7.30
N LYS A 25 -13.90 1.07 -6.75
CA LYS A 25 -15.09 0.23 -6.57
C LYS A 25 -16.17 0.94 -5.75
N ASN A 26 -15.80 1.52 -4.61
CA ASN A 26 -16.76 2.17 -3.72
C ASN A 26 -17.20 3.54 -4.28
N LEU A 27 -16.30 4.28 -4.92
CA LEU A 27 -16.63 5.55 -5.54
C LEU A 27 -17.68 5.38 -6.65
N LEU A 28 -17.53 4.39 -7.53
CA LEU A 28 -18.51 4.07 -8.57
C LEU A 28 -19.86 3.58 -8.01
N LEU A 29 -19.85 2.96 -6.83
CA LEU A 29 -21.07 2.53 -6.14
C LEU A 29 -21.82 3.71 -5.54
N LEU A 30 -21.11 4.67 -4.95
CA LEU A 30 -21.69 5.81 -4.24
C LEU A 30 -22.03 6.98 -5.16
N ASP A 31 -21.13 7.33 -6.08
CA ASP A 31 -21.33 8.45 -6.98
C ASP A 31 -22.13 8.04 -8.22
N LYS A 32 -23.17 8.82 -8.51
CA LYS A 32 -24.07 8.68 -9.67
C LYS A 32 -24.11 9.93 -10.54
N ALA A 33 -23.44 11.01 -10.12
CA ALA A 33 -23.50 12.31 -10.78
C ALA A 33 -22.35 12.52 -11.78
N ASN A 34 -21.23 11.82 -11.62
CA ASN A 34 -20.06 11.97 -12.49
C ASN A 34 -19.85 10.77 -13.41
N ASP A 35 -19.18 11.04 -14.54
CA ASP A 35 -18.74 10.03 -15.50
C ASP A 35 -17.27 9.69 -15.25
N TYR A 36 -16.97 8.41 -15.12
CA TYR A 36 -15.62 7.95 -14.84
C TYR A 36 -14.92 7.36 -16.07
N ILE A 37 -13.64 7.68 -16.22
CA ILE A 37 -12.74 7.04 -17.21
C ILE A 37 -11.59 6.38 -16.45
N LEU A 38 -11.58 5.06 -16.45
CA LEU A 38 -10.55 4.26 -15.77
C LEU A 38 -9.42 3.95 -16.76
N PHE A 39 -8.25 4.52 -16.48
CA PHE A 39 -7.05 4.36 -17.29
C PHE A 39 -6.13 3.27 -16.73
N GLY A 40 -5.54 2.43 -17.58
CA GLY A 40 -4.57 1.42 -17.16
C GLY A 40 -3.51 1.15 -18.22
N GLY A 41 -2.24 1.29 -17.85
CA GLY A 41 -1.09 1.01 -18.72
C GLY A 41 -0.39 -0.30 -18.34
N SER A 42 -0.43 -1.31 -19.21
CA SER A 42 0.41 -2.50 -19.07
C SER A 42 0.58 -3.26 -20.37
N LEU A 43 1.84 -3.55 -20.75
CA LEU A 43 2.15 -4.35 -21.93
C LEU A 43 1.78 -5.84 -21.75
N ARG A 44 2.18 -6.45 -20.62
CA ARG A 44 2.10 -7.92 -20.43
C ARG A 44 0.87 -8.38 -19.65
N ARG A 45 0.21 -7.49 -18.92
CA ARG A 45 -0.88 -7.83 -17.98
C ARG A 45 -2.19 -7.14 -18.33
N TYR A 46 -2.37 -6.84 -19.62
CA TYR A 46 -3.56 -6.15 -20.14
C TYR A 46 -4.87 -6.87 -19.78
N SER A 47 -4.89 -8.21 -19.84
CA SER A 47 -6.06 -9.02 -19.51
C SER A 47 -6.44 -8.96 -18.02
N ASP A 48 -5.48 -8.68 -17.14
CA ASP A 48 -5.73 -8.59 -15.69
C ASP A 48 -6.57 -7.36 -15.36
N PHE A 49 -6.43 -6.25 -16.11
CA PHE A 49 -7.30 -5.08 -15.94
C PHE A 49 -8.76 -5.46 -16.17
N LYS A 50 -9.06 -6.14 -17.28
CA LYS A 50 -10.43 -6.58 -17.60
C LYS A 50 -10.98 -7.48 -16.49
N LYS A 51 -10.19 -8.43 -15.98
CA LYS A 51 -10.61 -9.30 -14.87
C LYS A 51 -10.93 -8.53 -13.60
N LYS A 52 -10.08 -7.57 -13.21
CA LYS A 52 -10.28 -6.77 -11.99
C LYS A 52 -11.47 -5.81 -12.14
N THR A 53 -11.67 -5.18 -13.29
CA THR A 53 -12.77 -4.22 -13.50
C THR A 53 -14.14 -4.86 -13.66
N VAL A 54 -14.25 -6.16 -13.93
CA VAL A 54 -15.54 -6.90 -13.90
C VAL A 54 -16.25 -6.76 -12.54
N GLY A 55 -15.49 -6.59 -11.46
CA GLY A 55 -16.05 -6.39 -10.11
C GLY A 55 -16.60 -4.99 -9.86
N PHE A 56 -16.41 -4.03 -10.78
CA PHE A 56 -16.89 -2.66 -10.62
C PHE A 56 -18.33 -2.53 -11.10
N ARG A 57 -19.11 -1.73 -10.37
CA ARG A 57 -20.52 -1.45 -10.67
C ARG A 57 -20.72 0.07 -10.70
N GLY A 58 -21.38 0.60 -11.71
CA GLY A 58 -21.60 2.03 -11.89
C GLY A 58 -21.35 2.48 -13.34
N SER A 59 -21.47 3.78 -13.60
CA SER A 59 -21.17 4.38 -14.92
C SER A 59 -19.68 4.64 -15.04
N PHE A 60 -19.00 3.88 -15.91
CA PHE A 60 -17.59 4.14 -16.24
C PHE A 60 -17.24 3.63 -17.64
N ARG A 61 -16.18 4.20 -18.19
CA ARG A 61 -15.51 3.74 -19.41
C ARG A 61 -14.08 3.33 -19.07
N THR A 62 -13.50 2.42 -19.84
CA THR A 62 -12.12 1.96 -19.64
C THR A 62 -11.23 2.35 -20.80
N ARG A 63 -10.01 2.81 -20.50
CA ARG A 63 -8.95 3.07 -21.48
C ARG A 63 -7.69 2.32 -21.06
N PHE A 64 -7.58 1.09 -21.55
CA PHE A 64 -6.40 0.25 -21.32
C PHE A 64 -5.47 0.32 -22.50
N LEU A 65 -4.19 0.57 -22.24
CA LEU A 65 -3.16 0.67 -23.26
C LEU A 65 -2.06 -0.38 -23.04
N PRO A 66 -1.55 -1.01 -24.12
CA PRO A 66 -0.44 -1.95 -24.06
C PRO A 66 0.91 -1.22 -23.91
N LEU A 67 0.98 -0.21 -23.04
CA LEU A 67 2.20 0.56 -22.78
C LEU A 67 2.87 0.05 -21.50
N PRO A 68 4.20 -0.20 -21.50
CA PRO A 68 4.92 -0.52 -20.28
C PRO A 68 4.83 0.61 -19.24
N PRO A 69 4.62 0.31 -17.94
CA PRO A 69 4.63 1.32 -16.89
C PRO A 69 5.94 2.10 -16.81
N THR A 70 7.06 1.47 -17.15
CA THR A 70 8.38 2.12 -17.21
C THR A 70 8.45 3.17 -18.31
N LEU A 71 7.81 2.91 -19.46
CA LEU A 71 7.74 3.87 -20.55
C LEU A 71 6.84 5.05 -20.18
N LEU A 72 5.65 4.77 -19.64
CA LEU A 72 4.74 5.82 -19.14
C LEU A 72 5.41 6.67 -18.06
N GLY A 73 6.09 6.05 -17.10
CA GLY A 73 6.86 6.75 -16.07
C GLY A 73 7.96 7.62 -16.65
N PHE A 74 8.69 7.16 -17.67
CA PHE A 74 9.70 7.98 -18.34
C PHE A 74 9.08 9.17 -19.10
N MET A 75 8.02 8.94 -19.86
CA MET A 75 7.34 10.01 -20.62
C MET A 75 6.72 11.07 -19.70
N TRP A 76 6.10 10.65 -18.59
CA TRP A 76 5.36 11.55 -17.71
C TRP A 76 6.21 12.16 -16.60
N ASN A 77 7.10 11.40 -15.96
CA ASN A 77 7.89 11.90 -14.83
C ASN A 77 9.23 12.51 -15.29
N THR A 78 9.81 12.05 -16.41
CA THR A 78 11.11 12.52 -16.88
C THR A 78 10.99 13.52 -18.02
N LEU A 79 10.41 13.12 -19.16
CA LEU A 79 10.24 14.02 -20.31
C LEU A 79 9.13 15.03 -20.09
N HIS A 80 8.14 14.67 -19.27
CA HIS A 80 6.94 15.44 -18.99
C HIS A 80 6.19 15.86 -20.26
N THR A 81 6.01 14.89 -21.16
CA THR A 81 5.27 15.04 -22.43
C THR A 81 4.03 14.15 -22.44
N LEU A 82 3.24 14.20 -23.53
CA LEU A 82 2.02 13.42 -23.72
C LEU A 82 0.96 13.70 -22.62
N PRO A 83 0.19 14.79 -22.74
CA PRO A 83 -0.91 15.09 -21.83
C PRO A 83 -1.86 13.91 -21.71
N VAL A 84 -2.35 13.64 -20.51
CA VAL A 84 -3.19 12.46 -20.25
C VAL A 84 -4.44 12.43 -21.13
N GLU A 85 -4.96 13.60 -21.49
CA GLU A 85 -6.13 13.78 -22.36
C GLU A 85 -5.91 13.18 -23.76
N SER A 86 -4.65 13.05 -24.20
CA SER A 86 -4.29 12.38 -25.45
C SER A 86 -4.60 10.87 -25.42
N LEU A 87 -4.69 10.29 -24.22
CA LEU A 87 -4.93 8.85 -24.01
C LEU A 87 -6.35 8.57 -23.53
N VAL A 88 -6.89 9.42 -22.66
CA VAL A 88 -8.18 9.19 -22.01
C VAL A 88 -9.32 10.00 -22.62
N GLY A 89 -9.01 11.01 -23.43
CA GLY A 89 -9.95 12.04 -23.88
C GLY A 89 -10.01 13.22 -22.88
N PRO A 90 -10.82 14.25 -23.17
CA PRO A 90 -10.99 15.38 -22.26
C PRO A 90 -11.59 14.91 -20.92
N VAL A 91 -11.03 15.40 -19.83
CA VAL A 91 -11.49 15.19 -18.45
C VAL A 91 -11.48 16.53 -17.71
N ASP A 92 -12.31 16.66 -16.68
CA ASP A 92 -12.33 17.83 -15.80
C ASP A 92 -11.36 17.64 -14.63
N VAL A 93 -11.24 16.39 -14.15
CA VAL A 93 -10.39 15.98 -13.03
C VAL A 93 -9.59 14.76 -13.44
N PHE A 94 -8.29 14.73 -13.10
CA PHE A 94 -7.46 13.54 -13.25
C PHE A 94 -6.79 13.14 -11.94
N HIS A 95 -7.09 11.93 -11.45
CA HIS A 95 -6.44 11.32 -10.29
C HIS A 95 -5.31 10.40 -10.75
N SER A 96 -4.06 10.86 -10.57
CA SER A 96 -2.87 10.10 -10.95
C SER A 96 -2.51 9.01 -9.96
N SER A 97 -1.81 7.98 -10.45
CA SER A 97 -1.31 6.88 -9.61
C SER A 97 -0.10 7.29 -8.77
N ASP A 98 0.27 6.44 -7.81
CA ASP A 98 1.45 6.65 -6.96
C ASP A 98 2.80 6.56 -7.73
N TRP A 99 2.76 6.13 -8.99
CA TRP A 99 3.96 5.92 -9.81
C TRP A 99 4.17 6.98 -10.89
N THR A 100 3.13 7.73 -11.27
CA THR A 100 3.23 8.65 -12.42
C THR A 100 2.54 9.98 -12.17
N GLN A 101 3.00 11.02 -12.87
CA GLN A 101 2.42 12.37 -12.84
C GLN A 101 2.36 12.95 -14.26
N PRO A 102 1.38 12.54 -15.09
CA PRO A 102 1.27 13.03 -16.47
C PRO A 102 1.00 14.54 -16.53
N PRO A 103 1.49 15.28 -17.54
CA PRO A 103 0.99 16.63 -17.82
C PRO A 103 -0.53 16.59 -18.08
N THR A 104 -1.25 17.60 -17.64
CA THR A 104 -2.70 17.73 -17.84
C THR A 104 -3.10 19.19 -17.64
N LYS A 105 -4.18 19.62 -18.29
CA LYS A 105 -4.82 20.92 -18.03
C LYS A 105 -6.00 20.81 -17.06
N SER A 106 -6.34 19.58 -16.69
CA SER A 106 -7.44 19.23 -15.81
C SER A 106 -7.06 19.45 -14.35
N PHE A 107 -8.06 19.54 -13.46
CA PHE A 107 -7.80 19.59 -12.02
C PHE A 107 -7.09 18.31 -11.57
N LYS A 108 -5.88 18.45 -11.03
CA LYS A 108 -4.94 17.35 -10.87
C LYS A 108 -4.87 16.88 -9.41
N VAL A 109 -5.35 15.66 -9.20
CA VAL A 109 -5.36 15.00 -7.89
C VAL A 109 -4.31 13.90 -7.87
N THR A 110 -3.62 13.73 -6.75
CA THR A 110 -2.74 12.58 -6.54
C THR A 110 -2.82 12.07 -5.12
N THR A 111 -2.62 10.76 -4.92
CA THR A 111 -2.45 10.18 -3.59
C THR A 111 -0.97 9.87 -3.34
N ILE A 112 -0.48 10.20 -2.15
CA ILE A 112 0.84 9.80 -1.67
C ILE A 112 0.64 8.87 -0.49
N HIS A 113 0.96 7.59 -0.68
CA HIS A 113 0.78 6.55 0.35
C HIS A 113 1.89 6.56 1.39
N ASP A 114 3.13 6.79 0.96
CA ASP A 114 4.28 6.97 1.83
C ASP A 114 5.37 7.80 1.12
N LEU A 115 6.28 8.37 1.90
CA LEU A 115 7.42 9.15 1.38
C LEU A 115 8.76 8.44 1.60
N THR A 116 8.75 7.11 1.82
CA THR A 116 9.97 6.34 2.10
C THR A 116 11.05 6.59 1.05
N PRO A 117 10.77 6.53 -0.26
CA PRO A 117 11.82 6.73 -1.28
C PRO A 117 12.40 8.15 -1.33
N ILE A 118 11.73 9.13 -0.70
CA ILE A 118 12.15 10.55 -0.68
C ILE A 118 12.88 10.86 0.64
N LYS A 119 12.34 10.42 1.78
CA LYS A 119 12.93 10.69 3.11
C LYS A 119 14.08 9.74 3.47
N TYR A 120 14.01 8.50 3.00
CA TYR A 120 14.95 7.43 3.30
C TYR A 120 15.37 6.69 2.01
N PRO A 121 16.02 7.40 1.06
CA PRO A 121 16.36 6.84 -0.25
C PRO A 121 17.22 5.57 -0.16
N GLU A 122 18.03 5.42 0.89
CA GLU A 122 18.86 4.25 1.19
C GLU A 122 18.04 2.98 1.43
N LEU A 123 16.80 3.10 1.91
CA LEU A 123 15.91 1.96 2.21
C LEU A 123 15.14 1.48 0.97
N SER A 124 15.36 2.10 -0.18
CA SER A 124 14.63 1.85 -1.42
C SER A 124 15.58 1.57 -2.58
N HIS A 125 15.14 0.72 -3.52
CA HIS A 125 15.92 0.47 -4.72
C HIS A 125 16.12 1.79 -5.52
N PRO A 126 17.32 2.10 -6.07
CA PRO A 126 17.61 3.40 -6.70
C PRO A 126 16.64 3.84 -7.80
N ARG A 127 16.10 2.87 -8.56
CA ARG A 127 15.05 3.16 -9.56
C ARG A 127 13.75 3.69 -8.94
N ILE A 128 13.35 3.18 -7.78
CA ILE A 128 12.16 3.65 -7.04
C ILE A 128 12.41 5.09 -6.58
N VAL A 129 13.57 5.35 -5.98
CA VAL A 129 14.00 6.70 -5.56
C VAL A 129 13.96 7.68 -6.74
N SER A 130 14.56 7.31 -7.88
CA SER A 130 14.58 8.15 -9.09
C SER A 130 13.18 8.46 -9.62
N VAL A 131 12.29 7.46 -9.67
CA VAL A 131 10.92 7.63 -10.14
C VAL A 131 10.12 8.52 -9.20
N HIS A 132 10.13 8.24 -7.89
CA HIS A 132 9.39 9.04 -6.91
C HIS A 132 9.93 10.46 -6.80
N THR A 133 11.26 10.65 -6.87
CA THR A 133 11.87 12.00 -6.89
C THR A 133 11.44 12.79 -8.13
N SER A 134 11.44 12.16 -9.31
CA SER A 134 11.03 12.82 -10.56
C SER A 134 9.54 13.16 -10.53
N ARG A 135 8.70 12.21 -10.08
CA ARG A 135 7.25 12.43 -9.88
C ARG A 135 6.99 13.57 -8.91
N PHE A 136 7.71 13.61 -7.78
CA PHE A 136 7.50 14.60 -6.73
C PHE A 136 7.80 16.04 -7.18
N LYS A 137 8.77 16.24 -8.08
CA LYS A 137 9.02 17.55 -8.71
C LYS A 137 7.77 18.09 -9.42
N TRP A 138 7.03 17.23 -10.10
CA TRP A 138 5.79 17.61 -10.80
C TRP A 138 4.61 17.75 -9.85
N ILE A 139 4.54 16.95 -8.79
CA ILE A 139 3.53 17.13 -7.73
C ILE A 139 3.64 18.53 -7.12
N LYS A 140 4.85 18.97 -6.73
CA LYS A 140 5.08 20.32 -6.20
C LYS A 140 4.58 21.42 -7.15
N LYS A 141 4.79 21.24 -8.45
CA LYS A 141 4.50 22.25 -9.47
C LYS A 141 3.05 22.27 -9.92
N GLU A 142 2.40 21.11 -10.03
CA GLU A 142 1.19 20.95 -10.84
C GLU A 142 0.04 20.26 -10.12
N ALA A 143 0.25 19.66 -8.95
CA ALA A 143 -0.87 19.09 -8.22
C ALA A 143 -1.75 20.21 -7.67
N ASP A 144 -3.06 20.09 -7.89
CA ASP A 144 -4.07 20.97 -7.30
C ASP A 144 -4.55 20.42 -5.95
N ALA A 145 -4.58 19.09 -5.81
CA ALA A 145 -4.87 18.41 -4.55
C ALA A 145 -3.97 17.17 -4.35
N VAL A 146 -3.52 16.99 -3.12
CA VAL A 146 -2.70 15.85 -2.69
C VAL A 146 -3.41 15.17 -1.52
N ILE A 147 -3.83 13.93 -1.73
CA ILE A 147 -4.42 13.09 -0.70
C ILE A 147 -3.31 12.34 0.03
N VAL A 148 -3.33 12.35 1.35
CA VAL A 148 -2.40 11.60 2.21
C VAL A 148 -3.16 10.82 3.27
N PRO A 149 -2.63 9.68 3.74
CA PRO A 149 -3.38 8.81 4.63
C PRO A 149 -3.28 9.21 6.12
N SER A 150 -2.32 10.05 6.52
CA SER A 150 -2.10 10.41 7.92
C SER A 150 -1.69 11.87 8.12
N GLN A 151 -1.82 12.36 9.35
CA GLN A 151 -1.27 13.65 9.76
C GLN A 151 0.26 13.64 9.72
N SER A 152 0.90 12.51 10.03
CA SER A 152 2.35 12.31 9.89
C SER A 152 2.80 12.55 8.46
N THR A 153 2.11 11.96 7.46
CA THR A 153 2.47 12.19 6.04
C THR A 153 2.14 13.62 5.60
N LYS A 154 1.05 14.23 6.10
CA LYS A 154 0.80 15.66 5.88
C LYS A 154 1.96 16.51 6.39
N LYS A 155 2.44 16.27 7.61
CA LYS A 155 3.58 16.99 8.19
C LYS A 155 4.84 16.83 7.32
N ASP A 156 5.12 15.62 6.87
CA ASP A 156 6.24 15.36 5.96
C ASP A 156 6.12 16.15 4.65
N LEU A 157 4.91 16.27 4.07
CA LEU A 157 4.71 17.06 2.86
C LEU A 157 4.88 18.57 3.08
N LEU A 158 4.51 19.08 4.26
CA LEU A 158 4.74 20.48 4.63
C LEU A 158 6.24 20.77 4.76
N GLU A 159 7.00 19.87 5.39
CA GLU A 159 8.48 19.93 5.46
C GLU A 159 9.14 19.86 4.07
N LEU A 160 8.42 19.31 3.09
CA LEU A 160 8.83 19.23 1.69
C LEU A 160 8.15 20.30 0.82
N ASP A 161 7.76 21.45 1.39
CA ASP A 161 7.25 22.63 0.66
C ASP A 161 5.99 22.42 -0.19
N ILE A 162 5.13 21.45 0.15
CA ILE A 162 3.78 21.39 -0.42
C ILE A 162 2.88 22.33 0.38
N SER A 163 2.13 23.20 -0.31
CA SER A 163 1.18 24.10 0.35
C SER A 163 0.13 23.32 1.12
N GLU A 164 -0.11 23.72 2.38
CA GLU A 164 -1.11 23.09 3.24
C GLU A 164 -2.51 23.07 2.62
N SER A 165 -2.88 24.14 1.90
CA SER A 165 -4.18 24.28 1.21
C SER A 165 -4.46 23.19 0.18
N LYS A 166 -3.41 22.51 -0.30
CA LYS A 166 -3.52 21.43 -1.28
C LYS A 166 -3.57 20.05 -0.63
N ILE A 167 -3.28 19.92 0.67
CA ILE A 167 -3.12 18.61 1.33
C ILE A 167 -4.40 18.21 2.05
N PHE A 168 -4.95 17.05 1.66
CA PHE A 168 -6.15 16.47 2.24
C PHE A 168 -5.81 15.16 2.95
N VAL A 169 -6.01 15.12 4.27
CA VAL A 169 -5.79 13.90 5.06
C VAL A 169 -7.04 13.03 4.97
N ILE A 170 -6.93 11.89 4.28
CA ILE A 170 -8.00 10.90 4.12
C ILE A 170 -7.42 9.54 4.55
N PRO A 171 -7.70 9.09 5.78
CA PRO A 171 -7.24 7.80 6.29
C PRO A 171 -7.62 6.62 5.40
N GLU A 172 -6.75 5.61 5.34
CA GLU A 172 -7.04 4.38 4.62
C GLU A 172 -7.91 3.43 5.46
N ALA A 173 -8.56 2.50 4.76
CA ALA A 173 -9.32 1.43 5.36
C ALA A 173 -8.74 0.07 4.95
N THR A 174 -8.86 -0.91 5.84
CA THR A 174 -8.47 -2.29 5.54
C THR A 174 -9.45 -2.96 4.58
N ASP A 175 -9.01 -4.02 3.90
CA ASP A 175 -9.86 -4.84 3.05
C ASP A 175 -10.95 -5.54 3.91
N PRO A 176 -12.22 -5.58 3.49
CA PRO A 176 -13.29 -6.27 4.23
C PRO A 176 -13.04 -7.76 4.52
N MET A 177 -12.09 -8.39 3.82
CA MET A 177 -11.64 -9.75 4.10
C MET A 177 -10.83 -9.85 5.40
N MET A 178 -10.23 -8.75 5.88
CA MET A 178 -9.55 -8.68 7.16
C MET A 178 -10.58 -8.64 8.27
N LYS A 179 -10.91 -9.83 8.76
CA LYS A 179 -11.85 -10.07 9.85
C LYS A 179 -11.45 -11.35 10.59
N PRO A 180 -11.97 -11.59 11.81
CA PRO A 180 -11.57 -12.76 12.57
C PRO A 180 -11.83 -14.06 11.79
N ALA A 181 -10.79 -14.88 11.66
CA ALA A 181 -10.87 -16.20 11.02
C ALA A 181 -11.44 -17.25 11.98
N GLY A 182 -12.04 -18.30 11.43
CA GLY A 182 -12.52 -19.43 12.21
C GLY A 182 -11.39 -20.22 12.86
N ARG A 183 -11.67 -20.86 14.01
CA ARG A 183 -10.68 -21.71 14.71
C ARG A 183 -10.10 -22.79 13.79
N GLU A 184 -10.92 -23.39 12.93
CA GLU A 184 -10.46 -24.42 12.00
C GLU A 184 -9.47 -23.86 10.96
N GLU A 185 -9.69 -22.65 10.46
CA GLU A 185 -8.80 -21.97 9.50
C GLU A 185 -7.44 -21.67 10.14
N VAL A 186 -7.44 -21.15 11.38
CA VAL A 186 -6.21 -20.95 12.17
C VAL A 186 -5.47 -22.27 12.39
N GLN A 187 -6.18 -23.36 12.69
CA GLN A 187 -5.55 -24.68 12.88
C GLN A 187 -5.00 -25.27 11.58
N LYS A 188 -5.71 -25.10 10.44
CA LYS A 188 -5.21 -25.47 9.12
C LYS A 188 -3.93 -24.71 8.78
N LEU A 189 -3.91 -23.40 9.04
CA LEU A 189 -2.76 -22.53 8.87
C LEU A 189 -1.57 -23.00 9.73
N LYS A 190 -1.78 -23.24 11.03
CA LYS A 190 -0.73 -23.74 11.92
C LYS A 190 -0.11 -25.05 11.43
N ARG A 191 -0.94 -26.00 10.97
CA ARG A 191 -0.45 -27.27 10.39
C ARG A 191 0.36 -27.04 9.11
N ARG A 192 -0.15 -26.21 8.19
CA ARG A 192 0.50 -25.92 6.90
C ARG A 192 1.89 -25.31 7.08
N TYR A 193 2.02 -24.36 7.99
CA TYR A 193 3.28 -23.64 8.23
C TYR A 193 4.10 -24.19 9.40
N ARG A 194 3.71 -25.36 9.95
CA ARG A 194 4.39 -26.05 11.06
C ARG A 194 4.56 -25.17 12.30
N ILE A 195 3.57 -24.33 12.58
CA ILE A 195 3.54 -23.44 13.74
C ILE A 195 3.01 -24.25 14.94
N SER A 196 3.90 -24.52 15.89
CA SER A 196 3.56 -25.16 17.18
C SER A 196 3.20 -24.10 18.22
N GLY A 197 2.25 -24.43 19.10
CA GLY A 197 1.94 -23.62 20.27
C GLY A 197 1.38 -22.23 19.94
N LYS A 198 1.75 -21.27 20.77
CA LYS A 198 1.42 -19.85 20.65
C LYS A 198 2.42 -19.15 19.73
N PHE A 199 2.01 -18.08 19.06
CA PHE A 199 2.94 -17.30 18.25
C PHE A 199 2.68 -15.79 18.27
N LEU A 200 3.76 -15.03 18.19
CA LEU A 200 3.76 -13.62 17.82
C LEU A 200 3.86 -13.51 16.30
N LEU A 201 3.22 -12.51 15.71
CA LEU A 201 3.23 -12.29 14.27
C LEU A 201 3.99 -11.01 13.91
N ALA A 202 4.80 -11.06 12.86
CA ALA A 202 5.30 -9.88 12.15
C ALA A 202 5.03 -10.02 10.65
N VAL A 203 4.71 -8.91 9.97
CA VAL A 203 4.35 -8.88 8.55
C VAL A 203 5.22 -7.84 7.81
N GLY A 204 5.92 -8.31 6.78
CA GLY A 204 6.87 -7.53 5.98
C GLY A 204 8.31 -7.62 6.52
N ILE A 205 9.29 -7.64 5.60
CA ILE A 205 10.73 -7.79 5.92
C ILE A 205 11.56 -6.63 5.34
N ALA A 206 10.92 -5.53 4.96
CA ALA A 206 11.67 -4.33 4.58
C ALA A 206 12.47 -3.82 5.80
N GLU A 207 13.65 -3.24 5.59
CA GLU A 207 14.54 -2.77 6.66
C GLU A 207 13.81 -1.85 7.66
N ARG A 208 12.96 -0.95 7.15
CA ARG A 208 12.08 -0.08 7.96
C ARG A 208 11.08 -0.81 8.87
N LYS A 209 10.79 -2.10 8.65
CA LYS A 209 9.94 -2.92 9.55
C LYS A 209 10.69 -3.38 10.80
N ASN A 210 12.01 -3.19 10.83
CA ASN A 210 12.85 -3.36 12.02
C ASN A 210 12.79 -4.79 12.58
N ILE A 211 12.83 -5.79 11.69
CA ILE A 211 12.66 -7.22 12.01
C ILE A 211 13.79 -7.77 12.88
N GLU A 212 15.02 -7.29 12.71
CA GLU A 212 16.14 -7.69 13.56
C GLU A 212 15.86 -7.38 15.04
N ARG A 213 15.34 -6.19 15.35
CA ARG A 213 14.93 -5.82 16.71
C ARG A 213 13.76 -6.65 17.22
N VAL A 214 12.85 -7.07 16.34
CA VAL A 214 11.76 -7.99 16.70
C VAL A 214 12.31 -9.34 17.13
N ILE A 215 13.31 -9.86 16.41
CA ILE A 215 13.97 -11.13 16.73
C ILE A 215 14.75 -11.02 18.04
N GLU A 216 15.54 -9.96 18.21
CA GLU A 216 16.28 -9.68 19.46
C GLU A 216 15.34 -9.64 20.68
N ALA A 217 14.22 -8.92 20.56
CA ALA A 217 13.22 -8.84 21.62
C ALA A 217 12.55 -10.20 21.87
N PHE A 218 12.22 -10.94 20.80
CA PHE A 218 11.63 -12.28 20.90
C PHE A 218 12.54 -13.25 21.66
N GLU A 219 13.84 -13.25 21.39
CA GLU A 219 14.80 -14.11 22.07
C GLU A 219 14.84 -13.90 23.59
N ARG A 220 14.65 -12.65 24.04
CA ARG A 220 14.60 -12.30 25.46
C ARG A 220 13.31 -12.76 26.13
N VAL A 221 12.16 -12.64 25.45
CA VAL A 221 10.84 -12.93 26.06
C VAL A 221 10.45 -14.41 25.97
N ARG A 222 10.94 -15.15 24.98
CA ARG A 222 10.55 -16.55 24.77
C ARG A 222 11.15 -17.51 25.80
N ALA A 223 12.12 -17.07 26.60
CA ALA A 223 12.82 -17.91 27.56
C ALA A 223 11.80 -18.61 28.49
N GLY A 224 11.79 -19.94 28.46
CA GLY A 224 10.85 -20.75 29.25
C GLY A 224 9.41 -20.85 28.71
N GLN A 225 9.11 -20.34 27.52
CA GLN A 225 7.76 -20.36 26.94
C GLN A 225 7.69 -21.19 25.64
N ASP A 226 6.57 -21.90 25.43
CA ASP A 226 6.25 -22.49 24.12
C ASP A 226 5.66 -21.42 23.17
N LEU A 227 6.54 -20.48 22.80
CA LEU A 227 6.23 -19.33 21.96
C LEU A 227 7.06 -19.38 20.67
N ARG A 228 6.45 -18.97 19.56
CA ARG A 228 7.09 -18.80 18.26
C ARG A 228 7.01 -17.34 17.81
N LEU A 229 7.92 -16.94 16.95
CA LEU A 229 7.81 -15.70 16.17
C LEU A 229 7.59 -16.11 14.71
N VAL A 230 6.43 -15.79 14.16
CA VAL A 230 6.08 -16.06 12.77
C VAL A 230 6.24 -14.78 11.97
N ILE A 231 7.09 -14.82 10.95
CA ILE A 231 7.39 -13.68 10.08
C ILE A 231 6.87 -13.97 8.68
N VAL A 232 5.89 -13.18 8.26
CA VAL A 232 5.28 -13.23 6.93
C VAL A 232 5.98 -12.23 6.02
N GLY A 233 6.43 -12.67 4.85
CA GLY A 233 7.08 -11.83 3.86
C GLY A 233 8.23 -12.55 3.15
N GLU A 234 8.56 -12.08 1.94
CA GLU A 234 9.73 -12.59 1.22
C GLU A 234 11.02 -12.09 1.88
N GLN A 235 11.86 -13.02 2.29
CA GLN A 235 13.18 -12.71 2.83
C GLN A 235 14.12 -12.35 1.68
N ARG A 236 14.30 -11.06 1.45
CA ARG A 236 15.23 -10.52 0.43
C ARG A 236 16.62 -10.23 0.97
N VAL A 237 16.74 -10.15 2.30
CA VAL A 237 17.99 -9.96 3.03
C VAL A 237 18.17 -11.17 3.95
N TYR A 238 19.37 -11.71 4.01
CA TYR A 238 19.68 -12.81 4.92
C TYR A 238 19.54 -12.32 6.36
N ILE A 239 18.69 -12.98 7.12
CA ILE A 239 18.51 -12.77 8.56
C ILE A 239 18.92 -14.08 9.20
N GLU A 240 19.80 -14.01 10.19
CA GLU A 240 20.31 -15.20 10.84
C GLU A 240 19.17 -16.04 11.44
N PRO A 241 19.17 -17.37 11.20
CA PRO A 241 18.18 -18.24 11.80
C PRO A 241 18.25 -18.19 13.32
N SER A 242 17.13 -17.89 13.97
CA SER A 242 16.98 -17.97 15.41
C SER A 242 15.98 -19.05 15.80
N ARG A 243 16.27 -19.79 16.88
CA ARG A 243 15.43 -20.90 17.32
C ARG A 243 14.03 -20.39 17.69
N GLY A 244 13.00 -20.95 17.05
CA GLY A 244 11.61 -20.58 17.31
C GLY A 244 11.11 -19.40 16.47
N VAL A 245 11.96 -18.85 15.60
CA VAL A 245 11.56 -17.94 14.52
C VAL A 245 11.20 -18.78 13.29
N ILE A 246 10.06 -18.48 12.68
CA ILE A 246 9.52 -19.17 11.51
C ILE A 246 9.27 -18.13 10.41
N PHE A 247 10.09 -18.16 9.37
CA PHE A 247 9.84 -17.41 8.14
C PHE A 247 8.93 -18.22 7.23
N VAL A 248 7.73 -17.70 6.94
CA VAL A 248 6.74 -18.41 6.10
C VAL A 248 6.78 -17.98 4.64
N GLY A 249 7.61 -16.99 4.30
CA GLY A 249 7.74 -16.46 2.95
C GLY A 249 6.53 -15.62 2.52
N HIS A 250 6.33 -15.53 1.21
CA HIS A 250 5.12 -14.94 0.65
C HIS A 250 3.91 -15.82 0.98
N VAL A 251 2.83 -15.20 1.45
CA VAL A 251 1.56 -15.88 1.72
C VAL A 251 0.45 -15.21 0.90
N PRO A 252 -0.52 -15.98 0.40
CA PRO A 252 -1.67 -15.39 -0.28
C PRO A 252 -2.42 -14.43 0.65
N PHE A 253 -2.91 -13.32 0.09
CA PHE A 253 -3.62 -12.27 0.84
C PHE A 253 -4.82 -12.82 1.65
N HIS A 254 -5.49 -13.85 1.12
CA HIS A 254 -6.64 -14.50 1.79
C HIS A 254 -6.27 -15.38 3.00
N GLU A 255 -4.98 -15.69 3.20
CA GLU A 255 -4.52 -16.45 4.37
C GLU A 255 -4.11 -15.54 5.55
N LEU A 256 -3.86 -14.24 5.28
CA LEU A 256 -3.47 -13.26 6.31
C LEU A 256 -4.46 -13.17 7.49
N PRO A 257 -5.80 -13.19 7.30
CA PRO A 257 -6.73 -13.14 8.43
C PRO A 257 -6.49 -14.23 9.47
N ALA A 258 -6.14 -15.45 9.04
CA ALA A 258 -5.84 -16.56 9.93
C ALA A 258 -4.47 -16.42 10.63
N PHE A 259 -3.49 -15.77 10.01
CA PHE A 259 -2.24 -15.39 10.67
C PHE A 259 -2.50 -14.38 11.80
N TYR A 260 -3.21 -13.28 11.51
CA TYR A 260 -3.54 -12.27 12.52
C TYR A 260 -4.35 -12.91 13.66
N THR A 261 -5.51 -13.50 13.35
CA THR A 261 -6.43 -14.08 14.35
C THR A 261 -5.76 -15.13 15.25
N GLY A 262 -4.82 -15.90 14.71
CA GLY A 262 -4.13 -16.94 15.47
C GLY A 262 -2.99 -16.46 16.36
N ALA A 263 -2.54 -15.21 16.20
CA ALA A 263 -1.40 -14.65 16.91
C ALA A 263 -1.80 -14.15 18.31
N GLU A 264 -0.91 -14.27 19.29
CA GLU A 264 -1.10 -13.69 20.62
C GLU A 264 -0.96 -12.16 20.58
N ALA A 265 -0.09 -11.66 19.70
CA ALA A 265 0.05 -10.25 19.37
C ALA A 265 0.71 -10.08 18.00
N PHE A 266 0.36 -8.99 17.32
CA PHE A 266 1.03 -8.50 16.14
C PHE A 266 2.11 -7.48 16.53
N ILE A 267 3.36 -7.78 16.17
CA ILE A 267 4.54 -6.99 16.51
C ILE A 267 4.98 -6.21 15.27
N TYR A 268 4.84 -4.90 15.33
CA TYR A 268 5.06 -4.01 14.19
C TYR A 268 5.80 -2.72 14.57
N PRO A 269 7.06 -2.80 15.04
CA PRO A 269 7.82 -1.64 15.51
C PRO A 269 8.51 -0.93 14.33
N SER A 270 7.74 -0.59 13.29
CA SER A 270 8.31 0.05 12.11
C SER A 270 8.96 1.40 12.46
N LEU A 271 10.01 1.76 11.72
CA LEU A 271 10.71 3.03 11.87
C LEU A 271 10.02 4.16 11.10
N TYR A 272 9.27 3.81 10.04
CA TYR A 272 8.55 4.76 9.21
C TYR A 272 7.44 4.08 8.41
N GLU A 273 6.24 4.68 8.44
CA GLU A 273 5.07 4.29 7.64
C GLU A 273 4.28 5.53 7.24
N GLY A 274 3.74 5.57 6.03
CA GLY A 274 2.78 6.61 5.69
C GLY A 274 1.45 6.49 6.45
N PHE A 275 1.04 5.27 6.85
CA PHE A 275 -0.21 5.07 7.60
C PHE A 275 -0.16 3.96 8.66
N GLY A 276 0.22 2.75 8.26
CA GLY A 276 0.17 1.59 9.16
C GLY A 276 -1.02 0.65 8.92
N LEU A 277 -1.39 0.40 7.66
CA LEU A 277 -2.44 -0.57 7.29
C LEU A 277 -2.36 -1.90 8.06
N PRO A 278 -1.19 -2.54 8.25
CA PRO A 278 -1.11 -3.80 9.00
C PRO A 278 -1.60 -3.72 10.46
N ILE A 279 -1.54 -2.54 11.09
CA ILE A 279 -2.12 -2.32 12.42
C ILE A 279 -3.65 -2.42 12.35
N LEU A 280 -4.28 -1.79 11.36
CA LEU A 280 -5.72 -1.90 11.13
C LEU A 280 -6.14 -3.32 10.76
N GLU A 281 -5.35 -4.03 9.95
CA GLU A 281 -5.60 -5.43 9.60
C GLU A 281 -5.61 -6.32 10.86
N ALA A 282 -4.64 -6.12 11.76
CA ALA A 282 -4.58 -6.83 13.04
C ALA A 282 -5.80 -6.52 13.92
N TYR A 283 -6.18 -5.25 14.07
CA TYR A 283 -7.37 -4.87 14.83
C TYR A 283 -8.66 -5.42 14.23
N ALA A 284 -8.80 -5.38 12.91
CA ALA A 284 -9.97 -5.94 12.23
C ALA A 284 -10.07 -7.47 12.44
N CYS A 285 -8.93 -8.16 12.60
CA CYS A 285 -8.87 -9.57 12.95
C CYS A 285 -8.93 -9.85 14.47
N GLY A 286 -9.11 -8.84 15.32
CA GLY A 286 -9.20 -8.98 16.78
C GLY A 286 -7.86 -9.29 17.45
N THR A 287 -6.74 -8.93 16.83
CA THR A 287 -5.38 -9.23 17.31
C THR A 287 -4.79 -8.01 18.04
N PRO A 288 -4.29 -8.16 19.28
CA PRO A 288 -3.57 -7.10 19.97
C PRO A 288 -2.32 -6.67 19.18
N VAL A 289 -1.97 -5.38 19.25
CA VAL A 289 -0.83 -4.82 18.51
C VAL A 289 0.21 -4.24 19.47
N VAL A 290 1.48 -4.53 19.22
CA VAL A 290 2.64 -3.84 19.78
C VAL A 290 3.37 -3.15 18.64
N THR A 291 3.39 -1.83 18.64
CA THR A 291 4.00 -1.02 17.58
C THR A 291 4.92 0.06 18.17
N SER A 292 5.63 0.77 17.31
CA SER A 292 6.47 1.90 17.71
C SER A 292 5.62 3.17 17.91
N ASN A 293 6.21 4.16 18.57
CA ASN A 293 5.61 5.48 18.75
C ASN A 293 6.06 6.49 17.68
N LEU A 294 6.48 6.01 16.50
CA LEU A 294 7.05 6.82 15.43
C LEU A 294 6.04 7.05 14.31
N SER A 295 6.25 8.11 13.51
CA SER A 295 5.50 8.35 12.28
C SER A 295 3.97 8.27 12.47
N SER A 296 3.25 7.58 11.59
CA SER A 296 1.79 7.44 11.62
C SER A 296 1.27 6.42 12.64
N MET A 297 2.12 5.58 13.22
CA MET A 297 1.70 4.48 14.10
C MET A 297 0.86 4.95 15.31
N PRO A 298 1.21 6.05 16.03
CA PRO A 298 0.39 6.60 17.13
C PRO A 298 -0.98 7.17 16.71
N GLU A 299 -1.20 7.42 15.41
CA GLU A 299 -2.50 7.85 14.92
C GLU A 299 -3.49 6.68 14.85
N ILE A 300 -2.96 5.47 14.64
CA ILE A 300 -3.75 4.25 14.42
C ILE A 300 -3.85 3.42 15.69
N ALA A 301 -2.74 3.23 16.41
CA ALA A 301 -2.65 2.34 17.56
C ALA A 301 -3.04 3.01 18.89
N ARG A 302 -4.25 3.59 18.94
CA ARG A 302 -4.79 4.29 20.12
C ARG A 302 -5.74 3.44 20.95
#